data_AF-A0A9E5YVU8-F1
#
_entry.id   AF-A0A9E5YVU8-F1
#
_cell.length_a   1.000
_cell.length_b   1.000
_cell.length_c   1.000
_cell.angle_alpha   90.00
_cell.angle_beta   90.00
_cell.angle_gamma   90.00
#
_symmetry.space_group_name_H-M   'P 1'
#
loop_
_entity.id
_entity.type
_entity.pdbx_description
1 polymer ?
#
loop_
_entity_poly.entity_id
_entity_poly.type
_entity_poly.pdbx_seq_one_letter_code
_entity_poly.pdbx_strand_id
1 'polypeptide(L)'
;YFPITLKEFGARVYFHDLREETLEIDNVTVSTMLLSHPGVCLGYRIDYGGRSICYITDNEMFLEDSEFHNPHYEEKLANFVRGCDVLITDSTYTDEEYVSKVGWGHSCISKVAKLAHAGEVKSLALFHHDPDQDDDDIDAKLETAQKLLKDMESGTLCTAPKEGDNIRV
;
A
#
# COMPACT_ATOMS: atom_id res chain seq x y z
N TYR A 1 -36.60 4.14 -8.62
CA TYR A 1 -36.21 2.75 -8.93
C TYR A 1 -34.70 2.73 -8.94
N PHE A 2 -34.08 1.85 -8.16
CA PHE A 2 -32.63 1.75 -7.99
C PHE A 2 -32.28 0.26 -8.10
N PRO A 3 -31.13 -0.10 -8.69
CA PRO A 3 -30.10 0.78 -9.25
C PRO A 3 -30.43 1.30 -10.66
N ILE A 4 -29.99 2.52 -10.97
CA ILE A 4 -29.93 3.06 -12.33
C ILE A 4 -28.77 2.42 -13.10
N THR A 5 -28.95 2.20 -14.39
CA THR A 5 -27.98 1.58 -15.30
C THR A 5 -27.08 2.63 -15.95
N LEU A 6 -25.91 2.23 -16.47
CA LEU A 6 -24.99 3.11 -17.22
C LEU A 6 -25.67 3.85 -18.38
N LYS A 7 -26.75 3.29 -18.94
CA LYS A 7 -27.52 3.89 -20.04
C LYS A 7 -28.35 5.10 -19.59
N GLU A 8 -28.60 5.23 -18.29
CA GLU A 8 -29.38 6.30 -17.68
C GLU A 8 -28.48 7.44 -17.18
N PHE A 9 -27.15 7.32 -17.31
CA PHE A 9 -26.22 8.40 -16.96
C PHE A 9 -26.25 9.49 -18.03
N GLY A 10 -26.46 10.75 -17.61
CA GLY A 10 -26.46 11.92 -18.51
C GLY A 10 -25.07 12.33 -19.04
N ALA A 11 -24.01 11.66 -18.58
CA ALA A 11 -22.63 11.89 -19.00
C ALA A 11 -22.14 10.78 -19.93
N ARG A 12 -21.15 11.09 -20.78
CA ARG A 12 -20.40 10.04 -21.51
C ARG A 12 -19.43 9.39 -20.55
N VAL A 13 -19.59 8.09 -20.33
CA VAL A 13 -18.71 7.28 -19.47
C VAL A 13 -17.78 6.47 -20.36
N TYR A 14 -16.48 6.52 -20.05
CA TYR A 14 -15.47 5.68 -20.67
C TYR A 14 -14.79 4.84 -19.60
N PHE A 15 -14.54 3.58 -19.92
CA PHE A 15 -13.78 2.67 -19.07
C PHE A 15 -12.43 2.44 -19.74
N HIS A 16 -11.36 2.54 -18.95
CA HIS A 16 -10.00 2.33 -19.40
C HIS A 16 -9.38 1.28 -18.49
N ASP A 17 -9.11 0.11 -19.05
CA ASP A 17 -8.40 -0.95 -18.33
C ASP A 17 -6.93 -0.58 -18.25
N LEU A 18 -6.43 -0.44 -17.02
CA LEU A 18 -5.04 -0.11 -16.77
C LEU A 18 -4.18 -1.37 -16.65
N ARG A 19 -2.89 -1.22 -16.98
CA ARG A 19 -1.86 -2.27 -16.85
C ARG A 19 -0.70 -1.71 -16.03
N GLU A 20 0.46 -2.36 -16.06
CA GLU A 20 1.70 -1.68 -15.66
C GLU A 20 2.05 -0.64 -16.72
N GLU A 21 1.75 0.62 -16.44
CA GLU A 21 1.97 1.74 -17.35
C GLU A 21 2.14 3.08 -16.62
N THR A 22 2.52 4.11 -17.38
CA THR A 22 2.55 5.49 -16.93
C THR A 22 1.59 6.33 -17.76
N LEU A 23 0.73 7.08 -17.07
CA LEU A 23 -0.27 7.97 -17.63
C LEU A 23 0.08 9.41 -17.26
N GLU A 24 -0.14 10.34 -18.18
CA GLU A 24 -0.05 11.78 -17.92
C GLU A 24 -1.46 12.37 -17.94
N ILE A 25 -1.86 12.97 -16.82
CA ILE A 25 -3.15 13.65 -16.67
C ILE A 25 -2.83 15.09 -16.28
N ASP A 26 -2.88 15.99 -17.26
CA ASP A 26 -2.43 17.37 -17.13
C ASP A 26 -0.97 17.48 -16.62
N ASN A 27 -0.78 17.85 -15.36
CA ASN A 27 0.51 17.97 -14.69
C ASN A 27 0.71 16.92 -13.57
N VAL A 28 -0.09 15.86 -13.61
CA VAL A 28 0.00 14.70 -12.73
C VAL A 28 0.49 13.50 -13.54
N THR A 29 1.57 12.88 -13.08
CA THR A 29 2.05 11.62 -13.64
C THR A 29 1.55 10.48 -12.74
N VAL A 30 0.82 9.53 -13.32
CA VAL A 30 0.32 8.34 -12.62
C VAL A 30 1.05 7.12 -13.16
N SER A 31 1.90 6.51 -12.35
CA SER A 31 2.54 5.24 -12.65
C SER A 31 1.85 4.10 -11.92
N THR A 32 1.80 2.93 -12.55
CA THR A 32 1.10 1.76 -12.03
C THR A 32 2.00 0.53 -12.04
N MET A 33 1.83 -0.34 -11.04
CA MET A 33 2.60 -1.58 -10.88
C MET A 33 1.65 -2.72 -10.48
N LEU A 34 1.83 -3.91 -11.04
CA LEU A 34 1.10 -5.10 -10.63
C LEU A 34 1.55 -5.54 -9.23
N LEU A 35 0.58 -5.81 -8.37
CA LEU A 35 0.81 -6.26 -7.00
C LEU A 35 0.62 -7.76 -6.85
N SER A 36 1.24 -8.31 -5.81
CA SER A 36 1.12 -9.72 -5.42
C SER A 36 -0.15 -9.90 -4.60
N HIS A 37 -1.25 -10.31 -5.23
CA HIS A 37 -2.54 -10.57 -4.56
C HIS A 37 -3.29 -11.70 -5.28
N PRO A 38 -4.16 -12.48 -4.62
CA PRO A 38 -5.15 -13.30 -5.30
C PRO A 38 -6.00 -12.49 -6.27
N GLY A 39 -5.70 -12.59 -7.57
CA GLY A 39 -6.32 -11.79 -8.61
C GLY A 39 -5.36 -10.78 -9.24
N VAL A 40 -5.90 -9.76 -9.91
CA VAL A 40 -5.11 -8.68 -10.52
C VAL A 40 -5.34 -7.42 -9.72
N CYS A 41 -4.29 -6.95 -9.04
CA CYS A 41 -4.29 -5.69 -8.30
C CYS A 41 -3.20 -4.77 -8.85
N LEU A 42 -3.46 -3.46 -8.84
CA LEU A 42 -2.51 -2.42 -9.23
C LEU A 42 -2.21 -1.52 -8.03
N GLY A 43 -0.92 -1.28 -7.83
CA GLY A 43 -0.40 -0.20 -7.01
C GLY A 43 -0.25 1.07 -7.84
N TYR A 44 -0.48 2.21 -7.22
CA TYR A 44 -0.43 3.51 -7.88
C TYR A 44 0.64 4.39 -7.25
N ARG A 45 1.41 5.07 -8.09
CA ARG A 45 2.28 6.18 -7.72
C ARG A 45 1.81 7.42 -8.45
N ILE A 46 1.54 8.47 -7.71
CA ILE A 46 1.03 9.74 -8.22
C ILE A 46 2.10 10.80 -7.93
N ASP A 47 2.72 11.33 -8.97
CA ASP A 47 3.72 12.40 -8.88
C ASP A 47 3.10 13.73 -9.36
N TYR A 48 3.26 14.79 -8.56
CA TYR A 48 2.76 16.13 -8.86
C TYR A 48 3.63 17.21 -8.20
N GLY A 49 4.12 18.18 -8.97
CA GLY A 49 4.84 19.33 -8.41
C GLY A 49 6.08 18.98 -7.58
N GLY A 50 6.77 17.88 -7.90
CA GLY A 50 7.92 17.37 -7.15
C GLY A 50 7.56 16.63 -5.86
N ARG A 51 6.27 16.34 -5.65
CA ARG A 51 5.74 15.51 -4.55
C ARG A 51 5.20 14.21 -5.09
N SER A 52 5.13 13.19 -4.25
CA SER A 52 4.65 11.87 -4.65
C SER A 52 3.92 11.11 -3.55
N ILE A 53 2.84 10.45 -3.94
CA ILE A 53 2.05 9.55 -3.08
C ILE A 53 2.02 8.18 -3.73
N CYS A 54 2.29 7.13 -2.96
CA CYS A 54 2.09 5.75 -3.37
C CYS A 54 0.89 5.15 -2.61
N TYR A 55 -0.01 4.50 -3.34
CA TYR A 55 -1.15 3.75 -2.82
C TYR A 55 -0.98 2.29 -3.22
N ILE A 56 -0.58 1.46 -2.25
CA ILE A 56 -0.18 0.06 -2.41
C ILE A 56 -1.01 -0.77 -1.46
N THR A 57 -2.30 -0.94 -1.77
CA THR A 57 -3.17 -1.84 -1.00
C THR A 57 -3.33 -3.17 -1.69
N ASP A 58 -3.83 -4.17 -0.96
CA ASP A 58 -4.03 -5.53 -1.45
C ASP A 58 -2.71 -6.09 -2.01
N ASN A 59 -1.70 -6.21 -1.14
CA ASN A 59 -0.36 -6.67 -1.49
C ASN A 59 0.30 -7.61 -0.47
N GLU A 60 0.79 -8.76 -0.96
CA GLU A 60 1.49 -9.79 -0.19
C GLU A 60 2.97 -9.90 -0.55
N MET A 61 3.81 -9.55 0.41
CA MET A 61 5.24 -9.82 0.44
C MET A 61 5.48 -11.04 1.33
N PHE A 62 5.73 -12.19 0.70
CA PHE A 62 5.92 -13.46 1.41
C PHE A 62 7.18 -13.44 2.29
N LEU A 63 7.11 -14.07 3.46
CA LEU A 63 8.26 -14.27 4.35
C LEU A 63 9.39 -15.04 3.66
N GLU A 64 10.63 -14.79 4.07
CA GLU A 64 11.84 -15.26 3.37
C GLU A 64 11.97 -16.80 3.30
N ASP A 65 11.29 -17.52 4.19
CA ASP A 65 11.24 -18.99 4.25
C ASP A 65 10.08 -19.61 3.44
N SER A 66 9.19 -18.78 2.88
CA SER A 66 8.11 -19.22 2.00
C SER A 66 8.62 -19.65 0.63
N GLU A 67 8.04 -20.71 0.05
CA GLU A 67 8.31 -21.12 -1.33
C GLU A 67 7.84 -20.08 -2.37
N PHE A 68 6.93 -19.19 -1.99
CA PHE A 68 6.40 -18.11 -2.83
C PHE A 68 7.20 -16.81 -2.69
N HIS A 69 8.21 -16.77 -1.83
CA HIS A 69 9.05 -15.60 -1.65
C HIS A 69 9.75 -15.20 -2.95
N ASN A 70 9.60 -13.93 -3.31
CA ASN A 70 10.17 -13.37 -4.51
C ASN A 70 10.93 -12.07 -4.18
N PRO A 71 12.25 -12.14 -3.94
CA PRO A 71 13.04 -10.95 -3.61
C PRO A 71 13.09 -9.93 -4.76
N HIS A 72 12.95 -10.37 -6.02
CA HIS A 72 12.91 -9.45 -7.16
C HIS A 72 11.62 -8.62 -7.17
N TYR A 73 10.51 -9.21 -6.74
CA TYR A 73 9.25 -8.47 -6.56
C TYR A 73 9.40 -7.41 -5.47
N GLU A 74 9.94 -7.77 -4.31
CA GLU A 74 10.17 -6.82 -3.21
C GLU A 74 11.12 -5.68 -3.60
N GLU A 75 12.20 -5.98 -4.34
CA GLU A 75 13.11 -4.97 -4.88
C GLU A 75 12.40 -4.03 -5.87
N LYS A 76 11.60 -4.58 -6.80
CA LYS A 76 10.82 -3.80 -7.75
C LYS A 76 9.83 -2.87 -7.01
N LEU A 77 9.16 -3.39 -5.99
CA LEU A 77 8.20 -2.63 -5.19
C LEU A 77 8.89 -1.53 -4.37
N ALA A 78 10.02 -1.84 -3.73
CA ALA A 78 10.83 -0.87 -3.01
C ALA A 78 11.32 0.27 -3.92
N ASN A 79 11.70 -0.06 -5.16
CA ASN A 79 12.08 0.93 -6.17
C ASN A 79 10.88 1.76 -6.65
N PHE A 80 9.71 1.16 -6.79
CA PHE A 80 8.48 1.86 -7.19
C PHE A 80 8.07 2.91 -6.15
N VAL A 81 8.11 2.56 -4.85
CA VAL A 81 7.79 3.49 -3.76
C VAL A 81 8.95 4.40 -3.37
N ARG A 82 10.08 4.32 -4.07
CA ARG A 82 11.32 4.97 -3.62
C ARG A 82 11.17 6.48 -3.47
N GLY A 83 11.56 6.99 -2.30
CA GLY A 83 11.61 8.40 -1.95
C GLY A 83 10.24 9.08 -1.90
N CYS A 84 9.14 8.32 -1.92
CA CYS A 84 7.83 8.94 -1.94
C CYS A 84 7.54 9.69 -0.63
N ASP A 85 6.77 10.76 -0.73
CA ASP A 85 6.42 11.54 0.45
C ASP A 85 5.45 10.78 1.36
N VAL A 86 4.50 10.05 0.78
CA VAL A 86 3.55 9.22 1.52
C VAL A 86 3.37 7.87 0.85
N LEU A 87 3.53 6.79 1.61
CA LEU A 87 3.09 5.43 1.25
C LEU A 87 1.85 5.08 2.08
N ILE A 88 0.74 4.85 1.40
CA ILE A 88 -0.50 4.29 1.96
C ILE A 88 -0.52 2.82 1.58
N THR A 89 -0.56 1.93 2.56
CA THR A 89 -0.40 0.48 2.32
C THR A 89 -1.11 -0.36 3.36
N ASP A 90 -1.31 -1.63 3.03
CA ASP A 90 -1.90 -2.64 3.91
C ASP A 90 -1.19 -2.73 5.26
N SER A 91 -2.00 -3.01 6.28
CA SER A 91 -1.57 -3.35 7.63
C SER A 91 -2.56 -4.34 8.24
N THR A 92 -3.07 -5.26 7.42
CA THR A 92 -4.14 -6.19 7.76
C THR A 92 -3.71 -7.13 8.88
N TYR A 93 -2.50 -7.67 8.83
CA TYR A 93 -2.05 -8.70 9.76
C TYR A 93 -0.85 -8.25 10.62
N THR A 94 -0.88 -8.64 11.89
CA THR A 94 0.32 -8.81 12.70
C THR A 94 1.21 -9.93 12.13
N ASP A 95 2.46 -10.00 12.58
CA ASP A 95 3.37 -11.08 12.19
C ASP A 95 2.87 -12.45 12.64
N GLU A 96 2.24 -12.53 13.81
CA GLU A 96 1.67 -13.74 14.38
C GLU A 96 0.46 -14.25 13.59
N GLU A 97 -0.46 -13.35 13.21
CA GLU A 97 -1.65 -13.71 12.44
C GLU A 97 -1.31 -14.19 11.03
N TYR A 98 -0.34 -13.54 10.39
CA TYR A 98 0.04 -13.78 9.00
C TYR A 98 0.43 -15.24 8.74
N VAL A 99 1.00 -15.95 9.72
CA VAL A 99 1.37 -17.38 9.61
C VAL A 99 0.19 -18.25 9.16
N SER A 100 -1.04 -17.88 9.55
CA SER A 100 -2.28 -18.60 9.18
C SER A 100 -2.98 -18.04 7.94
N LYS A 101 -2.46 -16.95 7.36
CA LYS A 101 -3.08 -16.14 6.29
C LYS A 101 -2.22 -16.04 5.03
N VAL A 102 -1.13 -16.80 4.95
CA VAL A 102 -0.30 -16.87 3.74
C VAL A 102 -1.16 -17.20 2.52
N GLY A 103 -0.99 -16.42 1.45
CA GLY A 103 -1.73 -16.51 0.20
C GLY A 103 -3.04 -15.72 0.18
N TRP A 104 -3.38 -14.98 1.24
CA TRP A 104 -4.61 -14.18 1.28
C TRP A 104 -4.46 -12.81 0.61
N GLY A 105 -3.26 -12.42 0.21
CA GLY A 105 -3.03 -11.16 -0.51
C GLY A 105 -2.61 -9.98 0.37
N HIS A 106 -2.34 -10.18 1.66
CA HIS A 106 -1.91 -9.10 2.56
C HIS A 106 -0.63 -9.47 3.32
N SER A 107 0.27 -8.51 3.42
CA SER A 107 1.55 -8.65 4.13
C SER A 107 1.39 -8.50 5.65
N CYS A 108 2.30 -9.11 6.41
CA CYS A 108 2.46 -8.77 7.83
C CYS A 108 3.08 -7.38 8.02
N ILE A 109 2.85 -6.80 9.20
CA ILE A 109 3.31 -5.45 9.54
C ILE A 109 4.84 -5.30 9.45
N SER A 110 5.63 -6.33 9.78
CA SER A 110 7.09 -6.23 9.66
C SER A 110 7.57 -6.11 8.20
N LYS A 111 6.93 -6.80 7.25
CA LYS A 111 7.23 -6.66 5.82
C LYS A 111 6.90 -5.27 5.31
N VAL A 112 5.79 -4.70 5.77
CA VAL A 112 5.36 -3.33 5.45
C VAL A 112 6.38 -2.30 5.96
N ALA A 113 6.84 -2.44 7.20
CA ALA A 113 7.86 -1.56 7.77
C ALA A 113 9.21 -1.67 7.01
N LYS A 114 9.63 -2.89 6.67
CA LYS A 114 10.84 -3.14 5.86
C LYS A 114 10.74 -2.52 4.47
N LEU A 115 9.58 -2.61 3.80
CA LEU A 115 9.34 -1.97 2.50
C LEU A 115 9.52 -0.46 2.59
N ALA A 116 8.88 0.18 3.58
CA ALA A 116 8.96 1.63 3.75
C ALA A 116 10.39 2.10 4.01
N HIS A 117 11.15 1.34 4.81
CA HIS A 117 12.57 1.58 5.03
C HIS A 117 13.41 1.42 3.75
N ALA A 118 13.27 0.30 3.04
CA ALA A 118 14.03 0.00 1.83
C ALA A 118 13.74 0.98 0.68
N GLY A 119 12.51 1.49 0.63
CA GLY A 119 12.07 2.53 -0.28
C GLY A 119 12.43 3.95 0.17
N GLU A 120 13.05 4.15 1.34
CA GLU A 120 13.35 5.50 1.87
C GLU A 120 12.09 6.41 1.88
N VAL A 121 10.94 5.82 2.20
CA VAL A 121 9.65 6.52 2.25
C VAL A 121 9.69 7.54 3.39
N LYS A 122 9.18 8.76 3.15
CA LYS A 122 9.16 9.80 4.18
C LYS A 122 8.09 9.53 5.24
N SER A 123 6.88 9.22 4.81
CA SER A 123 5.75 8.91 5.69
C SER A 123 5.05 7.61 5.28
N LEU A 124 4.99 6.65 6.20
CA LEU A 124 4.19 5.44 6.11
C LEU A 124 2.83 5.66 6.80
N ALA A 125 1.75 5.49 6.06
CA ALA A 125 0.38 5.52 6.54
C ALA A 125 -0.19 4.10 6.51
N LEU A 126 -0.40 3.51 7.69
CA LEU A 126 -0.99 2.20 7.85
C LEU A 126 -2.49 2.28 7.51
N PHE A 127 -2.94 1.45 6.57
CA PHE A 127 -4.32 1.39 6.09
C PHE A 127 -4.76 -0.08 5.93
N HIS A 128 -6.01 -0.31 5.52
CA HIS A 128 -6.54 -1.64 5.19
C HIS A 128 -6.39 -2.65 6.35
N HIS A 129 -6.80 -2.23 7.56
CA HIS A 129 -6.81 -3.07 8.75
C HIS A 129 -7.81 -4.24 8.60
N ASP A 130 -7.58 -5.34 9.32
CA ASP A 130 -8.54 -6.45 9.34
C ASP A 130 -9.86 -5.97 9.99
N PRO A 131 -11.03 -6.20 9.37
CA PRO A 131 -12.32 -5.80 9.94
C PRO A 131 -12.68 -6.50 11.26
N ASP A 132 -12.00 -7.59 11.61
CA ASP A 132 -12.20 -8.30 12.88
C ASP A 132 -11.32 -7.73 14.02
N GLN A 133 -10.43 -6.78 13.73
CA GLN A 133 -9.53 -6.11 14.69
C GLN A 133 -10.15 -4.83 15.27
N ASP A 134 -9.72 -4.47 16.48
CA ASP A 134 -10.12 -3.23 17.16
C ASP A 134 -9.00 -2.16 17.19
N ASP A 135 -9.28 -1.05 17.88
CA ASP A 135 -8.34 0.07 17.98
C ASP A 135 -7.04 -0.32 18.72
N ASP A 136 -7.11 -1.21 19.72
CA ASP A 136 -5.93 -1.66 20.48
C ASP A 136 -5.02 -2.51 19.58
N ASP A 137 -5.60 -3.33 18.68
CA ASP A 137 -4.85 -4.08 17.67
C ASP A 137 -4.15 -3.15 16.66
N ILE A 138 -4.81 -2.07 16.25
CA ILE A 138 -4.24 -1.06 15.35
C ILE A 138 -3.06 -0.35 16.02
N ASP A 139 -3.22 0.07 17.27
CA ASP A 139 -2.16 0.71 18.06
C ASP A 139 -0.97 -0.24 18.25
N ALA A 140 -1.20 -1.52 18.52
CA ALA A 140 -0.13 -2.52 18.64
C ALA A 140 0.66 -2.71 17.33
N LYS A 141 0.00 -2.71 16.17
CA LYS A 141 0.65 -2.74 14.86
C LYS A 141 1.45 -1.47 14.60
N LEU A 142 0.92 -0.30 14.97
CA LEU A 142 1.61 0.97 14.85
C LEU A 142 2.90 0.99 15.68
N GLU A 143 2.82 0.58 16.95
CA GLU A 143 3.99 0.47 17.84
C GLU A 143 5.05 -0.48 17.27
N THR A 144 4.63 -1.63 16.74
CA THR A 144 5.51 -2.61 16.11
C THR A 144 6.23 -2.02 14.90
N ALA A 145 5.50 -1.38 13.99
CA ALA A 145 6.07 -0.75 12.81
C ALA A 145 7.07 0.35 13.19
N GLN A 146 6.70 1.23 14.14
CA GLN A 146 7.56 2.30 14.63
C GLN A 146 8.84 1.76 15.28
N LYS A 147 8.73 0.71 16.09
CA LYS A 147 9.88 0.05 16.71
C LYS A 147 10.82 -0.53 15.66
N LEU A 148 10.30 -1.26 14.67
CA LEU A 148 11.12 -1.84 13.60
C LEU A 148 11.83 -0.77 12.76
N LEU A 149 11.12 0.30 12.39
CA LEU A 149 11.71 1.42 11.65
C LEU A 149 12.83 2.08 12.45
N LYS A 150 12.65 2.26 13.77
CA LYS A 150 13.68 2.79 14.66
C LYS A 150 14.89 1.84 14.77
N ASP A 151 14.66 0.54 14.91
CA ASP A 151 15.72 -0.47 15.02
C ASP A 151 16.55 -0.56 13.72
N MET A 152 15.97 -0.22 12.57
CA MET A 152 16.66 -0.09 11.27
C MET A 152 17.26 1.31 11.01
N GLU A 153 17.24 2.20 11.99
CA GLU A 153 17.68 3.61 11.84
C GLU A 153 16.98 4.35 10.68
N SER A 154 15.72 4.00 10.41
CA SER A 154 14.95 4.58 9.31
C SER A 154 14.56 6.03 9.55
N GLY A 155 14.60 6.85 8.50
CA GLY A 155 14.05 8.21 8.49
C GLY A 155 12.53 8.27 8.31
N THR A 156 11.87 7.14 8.07
CA THR A 156 10.43 7.05 7.83
C THR A 156 9.62 7.36 9.10
N LEU A 157 8.68 8.29 9.00
CA LEU A 157 7.63 8.50 10.00
C LEU A 157 6.49 7.50 9.76
N CYS A 158 6.01 6.80 10.79
CA CYS A 158 4.88 5.88 10.68
C CYS A 158 3.68 6.36 11.48
N THR A 159 2.50 6.30 10.86
CA THR A 159 1.20 6.74 11.42
C THR A 159 0.10 5.74 11.06
N ALA A 160 -0.95 5.67 11.89
CA ALA A 160 -2.21 4.99 11.58
C ALA A 160 -3.33 6.05 11.47
N PRO A 161 -3.63 6.57 10.26
CA PRO A 161 -4.65 7.59 10.07
C PRO A 161 -6.06 7.02 10.31
N LYS A 162 -6.97 7.85 10.84
CA LYS A 162 -8.38 7.49 11.03
C LYS A 162 -9.29 8.17 10.01
N GLU A 163 -10.52 7.71 9.89
CA GLU A 163 -11.49 8.33 8.99
C GLU A 163 -11.68 9.83 9.29
N GLY A 164 -11.61 10.63 8.22
CA GLY A 164 -11.70 12.08 8.31
C GLY A 164 -10.37 12.81 8.50
N ASP A 165 -9.26 12.09 8.70
CA ASP A 165 -7.94 12.68 8.72
C ASP A 165 -7.53 13.22 7.33
N ASN A 166 -6.66 14.23 7.34
CA ASN A 166 -6.12 14.85 6.13
C ASN A 166 -4.59 14.77 6.15
N ILE A 167 -4.02 14.10 5.13
CA ILE A 167 -2.57 14.03 4.94
C ILE A 167 -2.16 15.14 3.96
N ARG A 168 -1.13 15.92 4.31
CA ARG A 168 -0.57 16.96 3.45
C ARG A 168 0.81 16.55 2.97
N VAL A 169 1.05 16.75 1.67
CA VAL A 169 2.24 16.30 0.95
C VAL A 169 3.00 17.48 0.37
#